data_AF-A0A7C3YXG2-F1
#
_entry.id   AF-A0A7C3YXG2-F1
#
_cell.length_a   1.000
_cell.length_b   1.000
_cell.length_c   1.000
_cell.angle_alpha   90.00
_cell.angle_beta   90.00
_cell.angle_gamma   90.00
#
_symmetry.space_group_name_H-M   'P 1'
#
loop_
_entity.id
_entity.type
_entity.pdbx_description
1 polymer ?
#
loop_
_entity_poly.entity_id
_entity_poly.type
_entity_poly.pdbx_seq_one_letter_code
_entity_poly.pdbx_strand_id
1 'polypeptide(L)'
;MERKRYDSFEKYYEEVAERFVEECTCCGECVRACPILSATSIAGKGPEEIITAVLDFLKEGRFSGEAYTKAFACASCATCSSSCPQGLDVMEVFGSVRMELVNKGMMPEAVGSVEAIPTLWRTVSFLLVKPSERRWLIDPGVGPKEVENVVFLGCTTPALPQIVNALIDVFQHMGLNFVALAGGRLCCGFPFFSAGKMEALTEKARELISALHSFHPLRVILPCAGCYRQFTKLYPLVEDLHFEVKYYADFLMENLDRLEFAQPLEKTV
;
A
#
# COMPACT_ATOMS: atom_id res chain seq x y z
N MET A 1 -17.50 -8.44 12.67
CA MET A 1 -16.42 -8.67 13.64
C MET A 1 -15.65 -7.38 13.73
N GLU A 2 -15.74 -6.69 14.85
CA GLU A 2 -15.07 -5.40 15.08
C GLU A 2 -13.54 -5.65 15.06
N ARG A 3 -12.81 -4.96 14.19
CA ARG A 3 -11.35 -5.15 14.11
C ARG A 3 -10.71 -4.51 15.34
N LYS A 4 -9.78 -5.23 15.97
CA LYS A 4 -8.94 -4.70 17.06
C LYS A 4 -8.20 -3.44 16.56
N ARG A 5 -8.20 -2.39 17.38
CA ARG A 5 -7.50 -1.13 17.14
C ARG A 5 -6.13 -1.15 17.82
N TYR A 6 -5.15 -0.52 17.19
CA TYR A 6 -3.77 -0.44 17.63
C TYR A 6 -3.31 1.02 17.68
N ASP A 7 -2.43 1.33 18.62
CA ASP A 7 -1.85 2.68 18.75
C ASP A 7 -0.85 2.99 17.63
N SER A 8 -0.22 1.97 17.05
CA SER A 8 0.73 2.09 15.95
C SER A 8 0.86 0.78 15.15
N PHE A 9 1.48 0.86 13.97
CA PHE A 9 1.75 -0.35 13.19
C PHE A 9 2.81 -1.25 13.82
N GLU A 10 3.76 -0.73 14.60
CA GLU A 10 4.70 -1.54 15.39
C GLU A 10 3.93 -2.55 16.27
N LYS A 11 2.95 -2.08 17.04
CA LYS A 11 2.12 -2.93 17.89
C LYS A 11 1.34 -3.99 17.12
N TYR A 12 0.84 -3.62 15.95
CA TYR A 12 0.18 -4.59 15.08
C TYR A 12 1.15 -5.68 14.59
N TYR A 13 2.35 -5.30 14.11
CA TYR A 13 3.31 -6.28 13.59
C TYR A 13 4.01 -7.09 14.68
N GLU A 14 4.12 -6.57 15.91
CA GLU A 14 4.49 -7.36 17.10
C GLU A 14 3.47 -8.51 17.30
N GLU A 15 2.18 -8.21 17.33
CA GLU A 15 1.12 -9.23 17.50
C GLU A 15 1.04 -10.21 16.32
N VAL A 16 1.26 -9.73 15.09
CA VAL A 16 1.37 -10.62 13.91
C VAL A 16 2.53 -11.60 14.06
N ALA A 17 3.67 -11.16 14.59
CA ALA A 17 4.82 -12.02 14.84
C ALA A 17 4.53 -13.05 15.94
N GLU A 18 3.97 -12.61 17.06
CA GLU A 18 3.58 -13.47 18.18
C GLU A 18 2.64 -14.58 17.72
N ARG A 19 1.56 -14.21 17.03
CA ARG A 19 0.59 -15.17 16.50
C ARG A 19 1.23 -16.16 15.52
N PHE A 20 2.11 -15.69 14.65
CA PHE A 20 2.83 -16.59 13.74
C PHE A 20 3.75 -17.56 14.49
N VAL A 21 4.42 -17.12 15.55
CA VAL A 21 5.28 -17.96 16.39
C VAL A 21 4.48 -19.06 17.11
N GLU A 22 3.25 -18.75 17.54
CA GLU A 22 2.39 -19.68 18.26
C GLU A 22 1.67 -20.69 17.35
N GLU A 23 1.17 -20.24 16.19
CA GLU A 23 0.26 -21.03 15.35
C GLU A 23 0.93 -21.68 14.12
N CYS A 24 2.13 -21.23 13.71
CA CYS A 24 2.76 -21.77 12.49
C CYS A 24 3.23 -23.22 12.65
N THR A 25 2.83 -24.07 11.71
CA THR A 25 3.21 -25.51 11.69
C THR A 25 4.43 -25.82 10.84
N CYS A 26 5.10 -24.81 10.27
CA CYS A 26 6.22 -24.95 9.34
C CYS A 26 5.96 -25.85 8.11
N CYS A 27 4.70 -26.06 7.72
CA CYS A 27 4.35 -26.95 6.59
C CYS A 27 4.81 -26.48 5.20
N GLY A 28 5.25 -25.23 5.05
CA GLY A 28 5.85 -24.72 3.80
C GLY A 28 4.88 -24.36 2.68
N GLU A 29 3.56 -24.55 2.83
CA GLU A 29 2.59 -24.29 1.74
C GLU A 29 2.63 -22.85 1.23
N CYS A 30 2.78 -21.90 2.16
CA CYS A 30 2.96 -20.48 1.83
C CYS A 30 4.21 -20.19 0.98
N VAL A 31 5.25 -21.01 1.09
CA VAL A 31 6.48 -20.91 0.32
C VAL A 31 6.31 -21.58 -1.04
N ARG A 32 5.65 -22.74 -1.12
CA ARG A 32 5.32 -23.44 -2.37
C ARG A 32 4.46 -22.59 -3.30
N ALA A 33 3.47 -21.89 -2.74
CA ALA A 33 2.59 -21.01 -3.48
C ALA A 33 3.24 -19.68 -3.91
N CYS A 34 4.50 -19.42 -3.54
CA CYS A 34 5.13 -18.13 -3.81
C CYS A 34 5.56 -17.99 -5.28
N PRO A 35 4.99 -17.04 -6.04
CA PRO A 35 5.21 -16.96 -7.49
C PRO A 35 6.60 -16.45 -7.87
N ILE A 36 7.34 -15.85 -6.94
CA ILE A 36 8.65 -15.25 -7.21
C ILE A 36 9.81 -16.05 -6.65
N LEU A 37 9.57 -17.11 -5.87
CA LEU A 37 10.63 -17.81 -5.13
C LEU A 37 11.73 -18.33 -6.07
N SER A 38 11.35 -18.85 -7.23
CA SER A 38 12.24 -19.35 -8.27
C SER A 38 13.20 -18.30 -8.84
N ALA A 39 12.88 -17.01 -8.71
CA ALA A 39 13.71 -15.90 -9.16
C ALA A 39 14.64 -15.34 -8.05
N THR A 40 14.65 -15.96 -6.87
CA THR A 40 15.45 -15.51 -5.72
C THR A 40 16.68 -16.38 -5.50
N SER A 41 17.62 -15.90 -4.67
CA SER A 41 18.81 -16.66 -4.26
C SER A 41 18.51 -17.94 -3.45
N ILE A 42 17.25 -18.14 -3.03
CA ILE A 42 16.81 -19.29 -2.24
C ILE A 42 15.91 -20.26 -3.03
N ALA A 43 15.87 -20.13 -4.36
CA ALA A 43 15.03 -20.96 -5.24
C ALA A 43 15.24 -22.48 -5.07
N GLY A 44 16.43 -22.92 -4.68
CA GLY A 44 16.77 -24.33 -4.47
C GLY A 44 16.54 -24.86 -3.04
N LYS A 45 16.05 -24.03 -2.11
CA LYS A 45 15.83 -24.43 -0.72
C LYS A 45 14.46 -25.07 -0.51
N GLY A 46 14.36 -25.94 0.48
CA GLY A 46 13.11 -26.61 0.83
C GLY A 46 12.05 -25.61 1.33
N PRO A 47 10.76 -25.75 0.98
CA PRO A 47 9.71 -24.89 1.50
C PRO A 47 9.63 -24.84 3.03
N GLU A 48 9.79 -26.00 3.68
CA GLU A 48 9.79 -26.20 5.13
C GLU A 48 11.04 -25.56 5.76
N GLU A 49 12.19 -25.67 5.09
CA GLU A 49 13.45 -25.03 5.50
C GLU A 49 13.29 -23.51 5.54
N ILE A 50 12.76 -22.91 4.46
CA ILE A 50 12.59 -21.45 4.36
C ILE A 50 11.63 -20.92 5.43
N ILE A 51 10.47 -21.55 5.61
CA ILE A 51 9.48 -21.05 6.58
C ILE A 51 9.93 -21.29 8.02
N THR A 52 10.66 -22.37 8.29
CA THR A 52 11.28 -22.60 9.61
C THR A 52 12.33 -21.53 9.89
N ALA A 53 13.12 -21.14 8.90
CA ALA A 53 14.09 -20.06 9.05
C ALA A 53 13.42 -18.71 9.38
N VAL A 54 12.24 -18.43 8.83
CA VAL A 54 11.41 -17.26 9.18
C VAL A 54 10.89 -17.36 10.61
N LEU A 55 10.37 -18.53 11.01
CA LEU A 55 9.88 -18.78 12.37
C LEU A 55 11.00 -18.61 13.41
N ASP A 56 12.15 -19.24 13.17
CA ASP A 56 13.34 -19.17 14.04
C ASP A 56 13.84 -17.74 14.17
N PHE A 57 13.80 -16.95 13.10
CA PHE A 57 14.16 -15.54 13.15
C PHE A 57 13.21 -14.74 14.05
N LEU A 58 11.90 -14.91 13.91
CA LEU A 58 10.91 -14.19 14.73
C LEU A 58 10.92 -14.64 16.19
N LYS A 59 11.16 -15.93 16.45
CA LYS A 59 11.15 -16.51 17.80
C LYS A 59 12.43 -16.25 18.57
N GLU A 60 13.59 -16.39 17.92
CA GLU A 60 14.89 -16.44 18.59
C GLU A 60 15.84 -15.33 18.12
N GLY A 61 15.44 -14.51 17.15
CA GLY A 61 16.29 -13.49 16.55
C GLY A 61 17.46 -14.06 15.73
N ARG A 62 17.44 -15.37 15.41
CA ARG A 62 18.50 -16.04 14.63
C ARG A 62 18.45 -15.58 13.18
N PHE A 63 19.47 -14.83 12.76
CA PHE A 63 19.61 -14.41 11.37
C PHE A 63 19.77 -15.63 10.45
N SER A 64 19.07 -15.60 9.31
CA SER A 64 19.25 -16.53 8.20
C SER A 64 19.14 -15.80 6.86
N GLY A 65 19.90 -16.24 5.87
CA GLY A 65 19.79 -15.70 4.51
C GLY A 65 18.40 -15.98 3.91
N GLU A 66 17.79 -17.09 4.29
CA GLU A 66 16.46 -17.51 3.89
C GLU A 66 15.38 -16.55 4.37
N ALA A 67 15.32 -16.25 5.67
CA ALA A 67 14.35 -15.28 6.20
C ALA A 67 14.57 -13.88 5.61
N TYR A 68 15.84 -13.47 5.50
CA TYR A 68 16.22 -12.18 4.93
C TYR A 68 15.76 -12.04 3.47
N THR A 69 16.16 -12.98 2.61
CA THR A 69 15.80 -12.98 1.19
C THR A 69 14.29 -13.09 1.04
N LYS A 70 13.64 -13.97 1.79
CA LYS A 70 12.19 -14.15 1.71
C LYS A 70 11.44 -12.87 2.05
N ALA A 71 11.86 -12.16 3.09
CA ALA A 71 11.25 -10.91 3.52
C ALA A 71 11.44 -9.78 2.50
N PHE A 72 12.68 -9.53 2.04
CA PHE A 72 12.95 -8.38 1.16
C PHE A 72 12.67 -8.63 -0.32
N ALA A 73 12.65 -9.88 -0.79
CA ALA A 73 12.22 -10.19 -2.15
C ALA A 73 10.68 -10.21 -2.30
N CYS A 74 9.93 -10.35 -1.21
CA CYS A 74 8.48 -10.54 -1.25
C CYS A 74 7.74 -9.38 -1.98
N ALA A 75 7.03 -9.74 -3.06
CA ALA A 75 6.23 -8.83 -3.87
C ALA A 75 4.91 -8.37 -3.20
N SER A 76 4.64 -8.81 -1.97
CA SER A 76 3.42 -8.47 -1.21
C SER A 76 2.10 -8.81 -1.92
N CYS A 77 2.10 -9.89 -2.73
CA CYS A 77 0.94 -10.34 -3.51
C CYS A 77 -0.11 -11.15 -2.71
N ALA A 78 0.19 -11.52 -1.47
CA ALA A 78 -0.69 -12.25 -0.55
C ALA A 78 -1.16 -13.67 -0.99
N THR A 79 -0.59 -14.24 -2.06
CA THR A 79 -0.84 -15.65 -2.45
C THR A 79 -0.54 -16.62 -1.30
N CYS A 80 0.52 -16.34 -0.53
CA CYS A 80 0.91 -17.11 0.65
C CYS A 80 -0.16 -17.13 1.75
N SER A 81 -0.85 -16.01 1.97
CA SER A 81 -1.88 -15.88 3.01
C SER A 81 -3.12 -16.71 2.65
N SER A 82 -3.49 -16.73 1.36
CA SER A 82 -4.60 -17.54 0.86
C SER A 82 -4.29 -19.05 0.87
N SER A 83 -3.01 -19.42 0.85
CA SER A 83 -2.56 -20.81 0.82
C SER A 83 -2.27 -21.38 2.22
N CYS A 84 -2.32 -20.55 3.27
CA CYS A 84 -1.98 -20.99 4.62
C CYS A 84 -3.11 -21.84 5.22
N PRO A 85 -2.89 -23.13 5.55
CA PRO A 85 -3.93 -23.98 6.14
C PRO A 85 -4.33 -23.57 7.55
N GLN A 86 -3.51 -22.77 8.25
CA GLN A 86 -3.80 -22.22 9.57
C GLN A 86 -4.54 -20.87 9.50
N GLY A 87 -4.80 -20.32 8.31
CA GLY A 87 -5.43 -19.01 8.16
C GLY A 87 -4.57 -17.84 8.66
N LEU A 88 -3.25 -18.00 8.70
CA LEU A 88 -2.31 -16.93 9.02
C LEU A 88 -2.14 -15.99 7.82
N ASP A 89 -2.08 -14.69 8.08
CA ASP A 89 -1.76 -13.70 7.06
C ASP A 89 -0.24 -13.63 6.83
N VAL A 90 0.30 -14.63 6.15
CA VAL A 90 1.75 -14.81 5.94
C VAL A 90 2.38 -13.61 5.22
N MET A 91 1.61 -12.84 4.44
CA MET A 91 2.11 -11.62 3.82
C MET A 91 2.45 -10.54 4.86
N GLU A 92 1.61 -10.38 5.89
CA GLU A 92 1.86 -9.43 6.97
C GLU A 92 3.00 -9.88 7.89
N VAL A 93 3.24 -11.20 8.01
CA VAL A 93 4.41 -11.75 8.73
C VAL A 93 5.71 -11.21 8.16
N PHE A 94 5.82 -11.04 6.83
CA PHE A 94 7.00 -10.43 6.24
C PHE A 94 7.14 -8.94 6.57
N GLY A 95 6.06 -8.25 6.93
CA GLY A 95 6.12 -6.93 7.56
C GLY A 95 6.86 -6.98 8.90
N SER A 96 6.49 -7.92 9.78
CA SER A 96 7.16 -8.13 11.07
C SER A 96 8.63 -8.51 10.89
N VAL A 97 8.95 -9.42 9.97
CA VAL A 97 10.34 -9.83 9.71
C VAL A 97 11.18 -8.64 9.24
N ARG A 98 10.67 -7.80 8.33
CA ARG A 98 11.38 -6.60 7.88
C ARG A 98 11.58 -5.60 9.01
N MET A 99 10.57 -5.39 9.84
CA MET A 99 10.65 -4.50 11.00
C MET A 99 11.79 -4.94 11.93
N GLU A 100 11.83 -6.21 12.30
CA GLU A 100 12.88 -6.77 13.16
C GLU A 100 14.28 -6.69 12.51
N LEU A 101 14.39 -6.96 11.21
CA LEU A 101 15.67 -6.82 10.48
C LEU A 101 16.15 -5.36 10.48
N VAL A 102 15.26 -4.40 10.23
CA VAL A 102 15.60 -2.97 10.25
C VAL A 102 16.00 -2.50 11.64
N ASN A 103 15.27 -2.91 12.68
CA ASN A 103 15.59 -2.59 14.08
C ASN A 103 16.98 -3.11 14.48
N LYS A 104 17.43 -4.22 13.88
CA LYS A 104 18.78 -4.79 14.06
C LYS A 104 19.84 -4.17 13.13
N GLY A 105 19.50 -3.14 12.36
CA GLY A 105 20.43 -2.47 11.44
C GLY A 105 20.72 -3.25 10.16
N MET A 106 19.92 -4.26 9.81
CA MET A 106 20.12 -5.15 8.67
C MET A 106 19.26 -4.74 7.47
N MET A 107 19.00 -3.45 7.27
CA MET A 107 18.25 -2.99 6.10
C MET A 107 19.08 -3.17 4.81
N PRO A 108 18.52 -3.71 3.71
CA PRO A 108 19.21 -3.73 2.43
C PRO A 108 19.52 -2.32 1.94
N GLU A 109 20.71 -2.11 1.37
CA GLU A 109 21.15 -0.81 0.84
C GLU A 109 20.14 -0.23 -0.17
N ALA A 110 19.62 -1.07 -1.07
CA ALA A 110 18.65 -0.69 -2.09
C ALA A 110 17.33 -0.10 -1.51
N VAL A 111 17.03 -0.38 -0.25
CA VAL A 111 15.82 0.07 0.45
C VAL A 111 16.11 1.26 1.38
N GLY A 112 17.38 1.56 1.64
CA GLY A 112 17.81 2.58 2.60
C GLY A 112 17.44 4.02 2.26
N SER A 113 17.05 4.30 1.00
CA SER A 113 16.64 5.64 0.55
C SER A 113 15.12 5.85 0.54
N VAL A 114 14.35 5.02 1.25
CA VAL A 114 12.87 5.07 1.24
C VAL A 114 12.31 6.43 1.66
N GLU A 115 12.96 7.14 2.58
CA GLU A 115 12.59 8.49 3.01
C GLU A 115 12.63 9.51 1.87
N ALA A 116 13.52 9.31 0.90
CA ALA A 116 13.67 10.21 -0.23
C ALA A 116 12.61 9.98 -1.31
N ILE A 117 11.95 8.81 -1.33
CA ILE A 117 11.00 8.42 -2.40
C ILE A 117 9.85 9.43 -2.57
N PRO A 118 9.12 9.86 -1.52
CA PRO A 118 8.05 10.84 -1.69
C PRO A 118 8.56 12.16 -2.27
N THR A 119 9.73 12.62 -1.81
CA THR A 119 10.38 13.86 -2.29
C THR A 119 10.84 13.75 -3.73
N LEU A 120 11.40 12.59 -4.12
CA LEU A 120 11.82 12.31 -5.49
C LEU A 120 10.64 12.39 -6.45
N TRP A 121 9.55 11.66 -6.16
CA TRP A 121 8.37 11.67 -7.02
C TRP A 121 7.67 13.03 -7.07
N ARG A 122 7.66 13.76 -5.95
CA ARG A 122 7.23 15.17 -5.95
C ARG A 122 8.06 15.99 -6.93
N THR A 123 9.39 15.89 -6.87
CA THR A 123 10.30 16.62 -7.77
C THR A 123 10.02 16.28 -9.23
N VAL A 124 9.95 14.99 -9.56
CA VAL A 124 9.66 14.52 -10.92
C VAL A 124 8.32 15.07 -11.41
N SER A 125 7.26 14.96 -10.62
CA SER A 125 5.94 15.49 -10.99
C SER A 125 5.96 17.01 -11.25
N PHE A 126 6.81 17.76 -10.55
CA PHE A 126 6.88 19.22 -10.69
C PHE A 126 7.68 19.65 -11.92
N LEU A 127 8.58 18.80 -12.41
CA LEU A 127 9.33 19.02 -13.65
C LEU A 127 8.51 18.68 -14.90
N LEU A 128 7.60 17.70 -14.80
CA LEU A 128 6.81 17.22 -15.94
C LEU A 128 5.58 18.09 -16.25
N VAL A 129 5.00 18.75 -15.25
CA VAL A 129 3.77 19.55 -15.41
C VAL A 129 3.96 20.95 -14.83
N LYS A 130 3.74 21.96 -15.68
CA LYS A 130 3.79 23.38 -15.27
C LYS A 130 2.77 23.64 -14.16
N PRO A 131 3.07 24.51 -13.18
CA PRO A 131 2.12 24.83 -12.10
C PRO A 131 0.73 25.21 -12.58
N SER A 132 0.61 25.99 -13.66
CA SER A 132 -0.68 26.43 -14.24
C SER A 132 -1.47 25.33 -14.94
N GLU A 133 -0.84 24.21 -15.29
CA GLU A 133 -1.45 23.07 -15.99
C GLU A 133 -1.77 21.92 -15.03
N ARG A 134 -1.44 22.05 -13.74
CA ARG A 134 -1.76 21.02 -12.73
C ARG A 134 -3.24 21.04 -12.42
N ARG A 135 -3.86 19.87 -12.57
CA ARG A 135 -5.29 19.64 -12.30
C ARG A 135 -5.55 19.01 -10.93
N TRP A 136 -4.57 19.08 -10.03
CA TRP A 136 -4.65 18.53 -8.68
C TRP A 136 -4.09 19.52 -7.65
N LEU A 137 -4.57 19.38 -6.42
CA LEU A 137 -4.10 20.13 -5.26
C LEU A 137 -2.85 19.47 -4.67
N ILE A 138 -1.90 20.30 -4.24
CA ILE A 138 -0.68 19.85 -3.53
C ILE A 138 -0.83 20.00 -2.02
N ASP A 139 -1.55 21.04 -1.59
CA ASP A 139 -1.78 21.36 -0.19
C ASP A 139 -3.27 21.17 0.12
N PRO A 140 -3.62 20.31 1.10
CA PRO A 140 -5.01 20.10 1.50
C PRO A 140 -5.69 21.37 2.03
N GLY A 141 -4.93 22.35 2.55
CA GLY A 141 -5.47 23.60 3.11
C GLY A 141 -5.90 24.65 2.09
N VAL A 142 -5.59 24.46 0.80
CA VAL A 142 -5.86 25.46 -0.26
C VAL A 142 -7.11 25.11 -1.09
N GLY A 143 -7.71 23.94 -0.85
CA GLY A 143 -8.89 23.46 -1.57
C GLY A 143 -10.24 23.83 -0.94
N PRO A 144 -11.36 23.43 -1.59
CA PRO A 144 -12.68 23.46 -0.96
C PRO A 144 -12.71 22.59 0.30
N LYS A 145 -13.51 23.01 1.29
CA LYS A 145 -13.61 22.30 2.58
C LYS A 145 -14.63 21.17 2.62
N GLU A 146 -15.55 21.16 1.67
CA GLU A 146 -16.60 20.15 1.54
C GLU A 146 -16.68 19.75 0.06
N VAL A 147 -16.37 18.49 -0.20
CA VAL A 147 -16.40 17.88 -1.53
C VAL A 147 -16.90 16.46 -1.39
N GLU A 148 -17.69 15.97 -2.35
CA GLU A 148 -18.21 14.61 -2.25
C GLU A 148 -17.11 13.56 -2.42
N ASN A 149 -16.18 13.80 -3.34
CA ASN A 149 -15.16 12.83 -3.72
C ASN A 149 -13.76 13.45 -3.71
N VAL A 150 -12.82 12.81 -3.02
CA VAL A 150 -11.39 13.12 -3.13
C VAL A 150 -10.71 12.00 -3.92
N VAL A 151 -10.18 12.33 -5.09
CA VAL A 151 -9.36 11.42 -5.90
C VAL A 151 -7.90 11.57 -5.45
N PHE A 152 -7.44 10.69 -4.57
CA PHE A 152 -6.06 10.73 -4.10
C PHE A 152 -5.15 9.98 -5.09
N LEU A 153 -4.36 10.74 -5.85
CA LEU A 153 -3.52 10.19 -6.92
C LEU A 153 -2.23 9.54 -6.37
N GLY A 154 -1.92 9.69 -5.09
CA GLY A 154 -0.70 9.15 -4.49
C GLY A 154 0.56 9.94 -4.86
N CYS A 155 1.73 9.34 -4.60
CA CYS A 155 3.02 9.98 -4.83
C CYS A 155 3.55 9.77 -6.27
N THR A 156 3.34 8.59 -6.87
CA THR A 156 3.92 8.23 -8.18
C THR A 156 3.04 8.63 -9.38
N THR A 157 1.71 8.52 -9.28
CA THR A 157 0.79 8.82 -10.40
C THR A 157 0.97 10.24 -10.97
N PRO A 158 1.25 11.29 -10.17
CA PRO A 158 1.56 12.63 -10.71
C PRO A 158 2.78 12.69 -11.64
N ALA A 159 3.68 11.70 -11.61
CA ALA A 159 4.78 11.58 -12.57
C ALA A 159 4.35 10.95 -13.92
N LEU A 160 3.06 10.61 -14.07
CA LEU A 160 2.44 10.05 -15.26
C LEU A 160 1.26 10.96 -15.68
N PRO A 161 1.53 12.19 -16.19
CA PRO A 161 0.51 13.21 -16.41
C PRO A 161 -0.61 12.78 -17.36
N GLN A 162 -0.31 11.93 -18.36
CA GLN A 162 -1.30 11.35 -19.25
C GLN A 162 -2.34 10.50 -18.51
N ILE A 163 -1.91 9.76 -17.48
CA ILE A 163 -2.81 8.96 -16.64
C ILE A 163 -3.65 9.89 -15.77
N VAL A 164 -3.01 10.88 -15.11
CA VAL A 164 -3.73 11.86 -14.28
C VAL A 164 -4.81 12.57 -15.08
N ASN A 165 -4.49 13.05 -16.28
CA ASN A 165 -5.45 13.73 -17.15
C ASN A 165 -6.60 12.82 -17.54
N ALA A 166 -6.33 11.58 -17.98
CA ALA A 166 -7.38 10.63 -18.32
C ALA A 166 -8.32 10.33 -17.13
N LEU A 167 -7.77 10.15 -15.92
CA LEU A 167 -8.57 9.89 -14.72
C LEU A 167 -9.52 11.06 -14.40
N ILE A 168 -9.02 12.29 -14.52
CA ILE A 168 -9.76 13.53 -14.24
C ILE A 168 -10.77 13.80 -15.36
N ASP A 169 -10.43 13.56 -16.62
CA ASP A 169 -11.33 13.76 -17.77
C ASP A 169 -12.57 12.87 -17.66
N VAL A 170 -12.40 11.61 -17.27
CA VAL A 170 -13.52 10.69 -17.01
C VAL A 170 -14.43 11.25 -15.92
N PHE A 171 -13.86 11.71 -14.80
CA PHE A 171 -14.66 12.24 -13.69
C PHE A 171 -15.38 13.54 -14.02
N GLN A 172 -14.74 14.42 -14.81
CA GLN A 172 -15.38 15.64 -15.31
C GLN A 172 -16.50 15.32 -16.29
N HIS A 173 -16.30 14.35 -17.19
CA HIS A 173 -17.32 13.90 -18.13
C HIS A 173 -18.55 13.33 -17.42
N MET A 174 -18.35 12.58 -16.33
CA MET A 174 -19.43 12.09 -15.48
C MET A 174 -20.15 13.20 -14.68
N GLY A 175 -19.64 14.44 -14.69
CA GLY A 175 -20.20 15.56 -13.93
C GLY A 175 -20.10 15.37 -12.41
N LEU A 176 -19.03 14.73 -11.91
CA LEU A 176 -18.83 14.48 -10.49
C LEU A 176 -18.39 15.72 -9.74
N ASN A 177 -18.82 15.88 -8.49
CA ASN A 177 -18.22 16.80 -7.53
C ASN A 177 -16.97 16.15 -6.95
N PHE A 178 -15.78 16.62 -7.35
CA PHE A 178 -14.53 16.05 -6.84
C PHE A 178 -13.37 17.05 -6.82
N VAL A 179 -12.35 16.70 -6.04
CA VAL A 179 -11.00 17.26 -6.15
C VAL A 179 -9.99 16.14 -6.35
N ALA A 180 -8.97 16.41 -7.14
CA ALA A 180 -7.79 15.56 -7.18
C ALA A 180 -6.76 16.09 -6.17
N LEU A 181 -6.22 15.19 -5.34
CA LEU A 181 -5.19 15.49 -4.35
C LEU A 181 -3.95 14.67 -4.64
N ALA A 182 -2.80 15.33 -4.79
CA ALA A 182 -1.54 14.64 -5.04
C ALA A 182 -0.31 15.49 -4.80
N GLY A 183 0.84 14.84 -4.64
CA GLY A 183 2.10 15.52 -4.40
C GLY A 183 2.20 16.07 -2.97
N GLY A 184 3.17 16.97 -2.75
CA GLY A 184 3.50 17.45 -1.41
C GLY A 184 4.31 16.43 -0.59
N ARG A 185 4.10 16.38 0.74
CA ARG A 185 4.66 15.35 1.63
C ARG A 185 3.73 14.11 1.75
N LEU A 186 2.57 14.15 1.08
CA LEU A 186 1.52 13.14 1.19
C LEU A 186 1.91 11.85 0.47
N CYS A 187 1.88 10.74 1.20
CA CYS A 187 2.23 9.40 0.74
C CYS A 187 1.37 8.40 1.51
N CYS A 188 0.95 7.31 0.87
CA CYS A 188 0.17 6.26 1.54
C CYS A 188 1.00 5.41 2.52
N GLY A 189 2.32 5.60 2.59
CA GLY A 189 3.20 4.86 3.48
C GLY A 189 3.65 3.49 2.95
N PHE A 190 3.12 3.00 1.83
CA PHE A 190 3.49 1.69 1.26
C PHE A 190 5.02 1.45 1.09
N PRO A 191 5.83 2.44 0.65
CA PRO A 191 7.28 2.26 0.61
C PRO A 191 7.89 1.99 1.99
N PHE A 192 7.41 2.65 3.05
CA PHE A 192 7.88 2.47 4.42
C PHE A 192 7.50 1.09 4.98
N PHE A 193 6.28 0.61 4.69
CA PHE A 193 5.89 -0.78 4.95
C PHE A 193 6.85 -1.78 4.27
N SER A 194 7.12 -1.57 2.97
CA SER A 194 8.02 -2.44 2.20
C SER A 194 9.45 -2.39 2.72
N ALA A 195 9.82 -1.27 3.34
CA ALA A 195 11.12 -1.08 3.98
C ALA A 195 11.21 -1.62 5.39
N GLY A 196 10.10 -1.96 6.07
CA GLY A 196 10.11 -2.35 7.48
C GLY A 196 10.12 -1.17 8.47
N LYS A 197 9.87 0.07 8.01
CA LYS A 197 9.87 1.28 8.85
C LYS A 197 8.45 1.58 9.35
N MET A 198 8.00 0.83 10.37
CA MET A 198 6.61 0.88 10.85
C MET A 198 6.25 2.18 11.57
N GLU A 199 7.20 2.82 12.25
CA GLU A 199 7.00 4.15 12.87
C GLU A 199 6.67 5.20 11.80
N ALA A 200 7.49 5.28 10.76
CA ALA A 200 7.29 6.18 9.63
C ALA A 200 6.02 5.85 8.84
N LEU A 201 5.64 4.57 8.74
CA LEU A 201 4.36 4.15 8.17
C LEU A 201 3.19 4.73 8.98
N THR A 202 3.25 4.66 10.31
CA THR A 202 2.21 5.20 11.22
C THR A 202 2.08 6.71 11.06
N GLU A 203 3.21 7.44 11.05
CA GLU A 203 3.21 8.89 10.83
C GLU A 203 2.57 9.27 9.49
N LYS A 204 2.96 8.58 8.40
CA LYS A 204 2.43 8.87 7.06
C LYS A 204 0.95 8.56 6.92
N ALA A 205 0.47 7.49 7.56
CA ALA A 205 -0.95 7.17 7.58
C ALA A 205 -1.76 8.29 8.25
N ARG A 206 -1.34 8.73 9.44
CA ARG A 206 -2.01 9.81 10.18
C ARG A 206 -1.98 11.15 9.44
N GLU A 207 -0.82 11.52 8.89
CA GLU A 207 -0.66 12.73 8.07
C GLU A 207 -1.64 12.73 6.89
N LEU A 208 -1.70 11.61 6.15
CA LEU A 208 -2.58 11.50 4.99
C LEU A 208 -4.06 11.49 5.38
N ILE A 209 -4.45 10.75 6.42
CA ILE A 209 -5.85 10.69 6.86
C ILE A 209 -6.32 12.07 7.32
N SER A 210 -5.51 12.78 8.10
CA SER A 210 -5.79 14.16 8.52
C SER A 210 -5.96 15.09 7.31
N ALA A 211 -5.07 15.01 6.33
CA ALA A 211 -5.15 15.77 5.09
C ALA A 211 -6.40 15.45 4.24
N LEU A 212 -6.90 14.22 4.29
CA LEU A 212 -8.13 13.83 3.59
C LEU A 212 -9.38 14.29 4.37
N HIS A 213 -9.37 14.21 5.70
CA HIS A 213 -10.48 14.67 6.54
C HIS A 213 -10.73 16.17 6.43
N SER A 214 -9.72 17.00 6.09
CA SER A 214 -9.92 18.44 5.91
C SER A 214 -10.87 18.81 4.77
N PHE A 215 -11.17 17.86 3.87
CA PHE A 215 -12.11 18.00 2.77
C PHE A 215 -13.53 17.51 3.09
N HIS A 216 -13.75 16.94 4.27
CA HIS A 216 -14.99 16.26 4.68
C HIS A 216 -15.61 15.37 3.59
N PRO A 217 -14.83 14.47 2.96
CA PRO A 217 -15.32 13.73 1.81
C PRO A 217 -16.36 12.68 2.19
N LEU A 218 -17.34 12.47 1.32
CA LEU A 218 -18.13 11.24 1.38
C LEU A 218 -17.26 10.04 1.00
N ARG A 219 -16.40 10.22 -0.01
CA ARG A 219 -15.54 9.14 -0.55
C ARG A 219 -14.12 9.58 -0.85
N VAL A 220 -13.19 8.66 -0.64
CA VAL A 220 -11.81 8.74 -1.15
C VAL A 220 -11.60 7.67 -2.20
N ILE A 221 -11.22 8.09 -3.40
CA ILE A 221 -11.08 7.23 -4.57
C ILE A 221 -9.60 7.11 -4.93
N LEU A 222 -9.14 5.87 -5.11
CA LEU A 222 -7.73 5.51 -5.22
C LEU A 222 -7.45 4.79 -6.55
N PRO A 223 -6.63 5.34 -7.46
CA PRO A 223 -6.22 4.64 -8.68
C PRO A 223 -5.04 3.68 -8.45
N CYS A 224 -4.31 3.83 -7.35
CA CYS A 224 -3.14 3.01 -7.02
C CYS A 224 -3.51 1.84 -6.11
N ALA A 225 -3.27 0.60 -6.55
CA ALA A 225 -3.53 -0.61 -5.76
C ALA A 225 -2.75 -0.63 -4.42
N GLY A 226 -1.52 -0.12 -4.41
CA GLY A 226 -0.72 0.01 -3.19
C GLY A 226 -1.36 0.96 -2.17
N CYS A 227 -1.90 2.10 -2.64
CA CYS A 227 -2.67 2.99 -1.77
C CYS A 227 -3.96 2.29 -1.31
N TYR A 228 -4.72 1.68 -2.21
CA TYR A 228 -5.98 1.01 -1.88
C TYR A 228 -5.82 -0.08 -0.81
N ARG A 229 -4.74 -0.88 -0.87
CA ARG A 229 -4.39 -1.82 0.20
C ARG A 229 -4.19 -1.12 1.54
N GLN A 230 -3.43 -0.02 1.57
CA GLN A 230 -3.17 0.71 2.82
C GLN A 230 -4.48 1.14 3.49
N PHE A 231 -5.38 1.74 2.73
CA PHE A 231 -6.67 2.23 3.23
C PHE A 231 -7.63 1.11 3.66
N THR A 232 -7.62 -0.05 3.00
CA THR A 232 -8.60 -1.12 3.28
C THR A 232 -8.12 -2.14 4.30
N LYS A 233 -6.79 -2.35 4.40
CA LYS A 233 -6.18 -3.35 5.29
C LYS A 233 -5.53 -2.73 6.51
N LEU A 234 -4.72 -1.69 6.32
CA LEU A 234 -3.83 -1.18 7.38
C LEU A 234 -4.43 0.00 8.14
N TYR A 235 -4.87 1.06 7.46
CA TYR A 235 -5.33 2.28 8.12
C TYR A 235 -6.44 2.06 9.15
N PRO A 236 -7.46 1.20 8.92
CA PRO A 236 -8.51 0.94 9.91
C PRO A 236 -7.99 0.35 11.23
N LEU A 237 -6.78 -0.21 11.23
CA LEU A 237 -6.12 -0.75 12.42
C LEU A 237 -5.57 0.36 13.34
N VAL A 238 -5.39 1.59 12.86
CA VAL A 238 -4.78 2.69 13.64
C VAL A 238 -5.63 3.96 13.66
N GLU A 239 -6.45 4.20 12.63
CA GLU A 239 -7.25 5.41 12.48
C GLU A 239 -8.66 5.12 11.91
N ASP A 240 -9.64 5.94 12.30
CA ASP A 240 -11.01 5.82 11.81
C ASP A 240 -11.13 6.57 10.50
N LEU A 241 -11.65 5.87 9.49
CA LEU A 241 -11.87 6.44 8.18
C LEU A 241 -13.32 6.92 8.14
N HIS A 242 -13.52 8.24 8.23
CA HIS A 242 -14.86 8.86 8.20
C HIS A 242 -15.35 9.12 6.76
N PHE A 243 -14.91 8.27 5.83
CA PHE A 243 -15.24 8.33 4.41
C PHE A 243 -15.23 6.92 3.83
N GLU A 244 -15.97 6.71 2.75
CA GLU A 244 -15.94 5.46 2.00
C GLU A 244 -14.66 5.38 1.15
N VAL A 245 -13.96 4.25 1.19
CA VAL A 245 -12.77 4.02 0.36
C VAL A 245 -13.18 3.23 -0.88
N LYS A 246 -12.90 3.78 -2.07
CA LYS A 246 -13.16 3.11 -3.35
C LYS A 246 -11.88 2.94 -4.16
N TYR A 247 -11.73 1.78 -4.80
CA TYR A 247 -10.77 1.64 -5.87
C TYR A 247 -11.35 2.33 -7.11
N TYR A 248 -10.51 2.98 -7.91
CA TYR A 248 -10.97 3.76 -9.06
C TYR A 248 -11.78 2.92 -10.05
N ALA A 249 -11.33 1.70 -10.37
CA ALA A 249 -12.04 0.82 -11.28
C ALA A 249 -13.41 0.39 -10.72
N ASP A 250 -13.49 0.04 -9.43
CA ASP A 250 -14.76 -0.34 -8.80
C ASP A 250 -15.75 0.82 -8.80
N PHE A 251 -15.27 2.04 -8.50
CA PHE A 251 -16.10 3.24 -8.56
C PHE A 251 -16.64 3.49 -9.97
N LEU A 252 -15.82 3.30 -11.01
CA LEU A 252 -16.29 3.42 -12.39
C LEU A 252 -17.34 2.37 -12.72
N MET A 253 -17.12 1.10 -12.33
CA MET A 253 -18.09 0.02 -12.57
C MET A 253 -19.44 0.30 -11.91
N GLU A 254 -19.43 0.87 -10.70
CA GLU A 254 -20.64 1.26 -9.97
C GLU A 254 -21.38 2.48 -10.58
N ASN A 255 -20.72 3.24 -11.46
CA ASN A 255 -21.25 4.48 -12.06
C ASN A 255 -21.18 4.45 -13.60
N LEU A 256 -21.17 3.26 -14.19
CA LEU A 256 -21.09 3.06 -15.65
C LEU A 256 -22.25 3.72 -16.41
N ASP A 257 -23.41 3.83 -15.78
CA ASP A 257 -24.61 4.49 -16.30
C ASP A 257 -24.42 5.99 -16.56
N ARG A 258 -23.44 6.61 -15.88
CA ARG A 258 -23.08 8.02 -16.07
C ARG A 258 -22.08 8.24 -17.20
N LEU A 259 -21.60 7.18 -17.84
CA LEU A 259 -20.68 7.24 -18.96
C LEU A 259 -21.47 7.03 -20.27
N GLU A 260 -21.72 8.13 -20.98
CA GLU A 260 -22.27 8.07 -22.32
C GLU A 260 -21.16 7.79 -23.33
N PHE A 261 -21.06 6.55 -23.78
CA PHE A 261 -20.12 6.19 -24.85
C PHE A 261 -20.64 6.71 -26.19
N ALA A 262 -20.08 7.84 -26.64
CA ALA A 262 -20.49 8.50 -27.89
C ALA A 262 -20.30 7.63 -29.15
N GLN A 263 -19.38 6.67 -29.12
CA GLN A 263 -19.16 5.72 -30.21
C GLN A 263 -19.12 4.28 -29.66
N PRO A 264 -19.96 3.37 -30.19
CA PRO A 264 -19.82 1.95 -29.89
C PRO A 264 -18.49 1.45 -30.46
N LEU A 265 -17.67 0.85 -29.61
CA LEU A 265 -16.48 0.11 -30.03
C LEU A 265 -16.90 -1.32 -30.36
N GLU A 266 -17.22 -1.58 -31.63
CA GLU A 266 -17.39 -2.95 -32.15
C GLU A 266 -16.02 -3.63 -32.35
N LYS A 267 -15.26 -3.79 -31.25
CA LYS A 267 -13.98 -4.50 -31.25
C LYS A 267 -13.91 -5.43 -30.05
N THR A 268 -13.68 -6.70 -30.31
CA THR A 268 -13.26 -7.67 -29.29
C THR A 268 -11.75 -7.53 -29.12
N VAL A 269 -11.30 -7.26 -27.90
CA VAL A 269 -9.88 -7.21 -27.51
C VAL A 269 -9.50 -8.51 -26.83
#